data_AF-A0A7W7PJY0-F1
#
_entry.id   AF-A0A7W7PJY0-F1
#
_cell.length_a   1.000
_cell.length_b   1.000
_cell.length_c   1.000
_cell.angle_alpha   90.00
_cell.angle_beta   90.00
_cell.angle_gamma   90.00
#
_symmetry.space_group_name_H-M   'P 1'
#
loop_
_entity.id
_entity.type
_entity.pdbx_description
1 polymer ?
#
loop_
_entity_poly.entity_id
_entity_poly.type
_entity_poly.pdbx_seq_one_letter_code
_entity_poly.pdbx_strand_id
1 'polypeptide(L)'
;MTSTTREEMPVTFQGEGVEVRTQDIGGGMTVMFMSAVKGTDLGPSLKGLPDDLCQCPHWGLLSKGRVRLRTKQGEEICEAGQAFYWGPGHAPEMLEDSEFVNFSPTEKLDVVLSHMKEQTA
;
A
#
# COMPACT_ATOMS: atom_id res chain seq x y z
N MET A 1 7.01 4.52 24.23
CA MET A 1 6.84 5.20 22.92
C MET A 1 7.49 4.31 21.88
N THR A 2 6.75 3.96 20.82
CA THR A 2 7.28 3.19 19.69
C THR A 2 7.30 4.13 18.49
N SER A 3 8.47 4.28 17.87
CA SER A 3 8.68 5.09 16.68
C SER A 3 9.72 4.40 15.81
N THR A 4 9.71 4.70 14.53
CA THR A 4 10.63 4.12 13.55
C THR A 4 10.83 5.10 12.40
N THR A 5 11.90 4.93 11.66
CA THR A 5 12.19 5.62 10.39
C THR A 5 12.09 4.65 9.23
N ARG A 6 12.06 5.18 8.00
CA ARG A 6 12.12 4.32 6.81
C ARG A 6 13.38 3.44 6.84
N GLU A 7 14.51 4.02 7.22
CA GLU A 7 15.83 3.39 7.22
C GLU A 7 15.95 2.28 8.27
N GLU A 8 15.31 2.43 9.43
CA GLU A 8 15.28 1.43 10.50
C GLU A 8 14.36 0.25 10.19
N MET A 9 13.31 0.44 9.39
CA MET A 9 12.35 -0.61 9.07
C MET A 9 12.91 -1.64 8.09
N PRO A 10 12.68 -2.95 8.32
CA PRO A 10 13.11 -3.99 7.41
C PRO A 10 12.37 -3.92 6.08
N VAL A 11 13.08 -4.21 4.99
CA VAL A 11 12.47 -4.45 3.67
C VAL A 11 11.74 -5.79 3.72
N THR A 12 10.43 -5.75 3.49
CA THR A 12 9.58 -6.95 3.49
C THR A 12 9.21 -7.41 2.08
N PHE A 13 9.36 -6.54 1.08
CA PHE A 13 9.30 -6.89 -0.33
C PHE A 13 10.14 -5.92 -1.18
N GLN A 14 10.84 -6.46 -2.19
CA GLN A 14 11.56 -5.66 -3.19
C GLN A 14 11.55 -6.38 -4.54
N GLY A 15 11.10 -5.70 -5.59
CA GLY A 15 11.02 -6.25 -6.95
C GLY A 15 10.34 -5.29 -7.93
N GLU A 16 10.68 -5.39 -9.22
CA GLU A 16 10.02 -4.63 -10.32
C GLU A 16 9.86 -3.11 -10.07
N GLY A 17 10.84 -2.48 -9.40
CA GLY A 17 10.80 -1.05 -9.08
C GLY A 17 9.90 -0.69 -7.89
N VAL A 18 9.45 -1.68 -7.11
CA VAL A 18 8.73 -1.52 -5.86
C VAL A 18 9.62 -1.94 -4.69
N GLU A 19 9.63 -1.14 -3.64
CA GLU A 19 10.17 -1.48 -2.32
C GLU A 19 9.10 -1.23 -1.27
N VAL A 20 8.87 -2.22 -0.42
CA VAL A 20 7.93 -2.16 0.71
C VAL A 20 8.66 -2.49 1.99
N ARG A 21 8.46 -1.68 3.01
CA ARG A 21 8.93 -1.90 4.38
C ARG A 21 7.74 -1.88 5.31
N THR A 22 7.59 -2.88 6.17
CA THR A 22 6.46 -2.97 7.11
C THR A 22 6.90 -3.34 8.52
N GLN A 23 6.26 -2.74 9.53
CA GLN A 23 6.49 -3.04 10.94
C GLN A 23 5.23 -2.73 11.76
N ASP A 24 4.81 -3.65 12.62
CA ASP A 24 3.81 -3.34 13.66
C ASP A 24 4.44 -2.40 14.71
N ILE A 25 3.82 -1.24 14.92
CA ILE A 25 4.30 -0.22 15.86
C ILE A 25 3.26 0.18 16.90
N GLY A 26 2.34 -0.72 17.26
CA GLY A 26 1.25 -0.38 18.16
C GLY A 26 0.42 -1.54 18.68
N GLY A 27 0.84 -2.80 18.47
CA GLY A 27 0.10 -3.98 18.92
C GLY A 27 -1.20 -4.17 18.16
N GLY A 28 -1.17 -4.05 16.83
CA GLY A 28 -2.35 -4.15 15.96
C GLY A 28 -2.40 -3.11 14.83
N MET A 29 -1.39 -2.25 14.73
CA MET A 29 -1.24 -1.28 13.65
C MET A 29 0.14 -1.37 13.01
N THR A 30 0.17 -1.70 11.73
CA THR A 30 1.37 -1.76 10.91
C THR A 30 1.58 -0.46 10.17
N VAL A 31 2.79 0.10 10.28
CA VAL A 31 3.30 1.12 9.37
C VAL A 31 3.87 0.45 8.14
N MET A 32 3.60 1.02 6.97
CA MET A 32 4.24 0.67 5.72
C MET A 32 4.84 1.90 5.07
N PHE A 33 6.13 1.83 4.72
CA PHE A 33 6.72 2.72 3.72
C PHE A 33 6.77 1.99 2.38
N MET A 34 6.28 2.64 1.34
CA MET A 34 6.37 2.15 -0.03
C MET A 34 7.05 3.19 -0.91
N SER A 35 7.93 2.71 -1.80
CA SER A 35 8.34 3.45 -2.99
C SER A 35 8.10 2.58 -4.20
N ALA A 36 7.53 3.16 -5.25
CA ALA A 36 7.22 2.47 -6.49
C ALA A 36 7.49 3.39 -7.68
N VAL A 37 8.00 2.82 -8.77
CA VAL A 37 8.23 3.54 -10.03
C VAL A 37 6.92 3.80 -10.76
N LYS A 38 6.92 4.80 -11.64
CA LYS A 38 5.82 5.06 -12.56
C LYS A 38 5.43 3.78 -13.33
N GLY A 39 4.13 3.54 -13.41
CA GLY A 39 3.55 2.40 -14.13
C GLY A 39 3.39 1.15 -13.28
N THR A 40 3.86 1.14 -12.03
CA THR A 40 3.53 0.06 -11.09
C THR A 40 2.01 -0.01 -10.89
N ASP A 41 1.42 -1.16 -11.21
CA ASP A 41 0.01 -1.46 -10.97
C ASP A 41 -0.11 -2.64 -10.00
N LEU A 42 -0.76 -2.45 -8.84
CA LEU A 42 -0.99 -3.54 -7.89
C LEU A 42 -2.23 -4.39 -8.23
N GLY A 43 -3.10 -3.93 -9.13
CA GLY A 43 -4.33 -4.64 -9.51
C GLY A 43 -4.15 -6.12 -9.86
N PRO A 44 -3.15 -6.51 -10.68
CA PRO A 44 -2.88 -7.92 -10.98
C PRO A 44 -2.66 -8.80 -9.74
N SER A 45 -1.96 -8.29 -8.72
CA SER A 45 -1.66 -9.02 -7.48
C SER A 45 -2.86 -9.15 -6.52
N LEU A 46 -3.93 -8.40 -6.77
CA LEU A 46 -5.14 -8.38 -5.96
C LEU A 46 -6.24 -9.30 -6.53
N LYS A 47 -6.03 -9.88 -7.71
CA LYS A 47 -6.99 -10.80 -8.34
C LYS A 47 -7.32 -11.97 -7.43
N GLY A 48 -8.60 -12.26 -7.28
CA GLY A 48 -9.12 -13.31 -6.39
C GLY A 48 -9.51 -12.83 -4.99
N LEU A 49 -9.10 -11.61 -4.58
CA LEU A 49 -9.73 -10.93 -3.45
C LEU A 49 -11.15 -10.48 -3.83
N PRO A 50 -12.00 -10.10 -2.86
CA PRO A 50 -13.29 -9.50 -3.16
C PRO A 50 -13.15 -8.36 -4.17
N ASP A 51 -13.80 -8.55 -5.32
CA ASP A 51 -13.83 -7.62 -6.47
C ASP A 51 -12.46 -7.34 -7.11
N ASP A 52 -11.47 -8.20 -6.87
CA ASP A 52 -10.07 -8.01 -7.28
C ASP A 52 -9.43 -6.73 -6.70
N LEU A 53 -9.88 -6.33 -5.50
CA LEU A 53 -9.45 -5.10 -4.82
C LEU A 53 -8.93 -5.38 -3.41
N CYS A 54 -8.02 -4.52 -2.94
CA CYS A 54 -7.52 -4.53 -1.57
C CYS A 54 -8.67 -4.24 -0.60
N GLN A 55 -8.85 -5.10 0.40
CA GLN A 55 -9.87 -4.95 1.44
C GLN A 55 -9.34 -4.37 2.75
N CYS A 56 -8.03 -4.08 2.81
CA CYS A 56 -7.40 -3.49 3.98
C CYS A 56 -7.56 -1.95 3.94
N PRO A 57 -8.12 -1.30 4.97
CA PRO A 57 -8.15 0.15 5.02
C PRO A 57 -6.75 0.72 5.33
N HIS A 58 -6.41 1.83 4.68
CA HIS A 58 -5.13 2.52 4.89
C HIS A 58 -5.34 4.00 5.21
N TRP A 59 -4.61 4.50 6.21
CA TRP A 59 -4.45 5.94 6.47
C TRP A 59 -3.02 6.33 6.19
N GLY A 60 -2.75 7.43 5.53
CA GLY A 60 -1.37 7.74 5.18
C GLY A 60 -1.13 9.13 4.65
N LEU A 61 0.08 9.34 4.16
CA LEU A 61 0.54 10.53 3.45
C LEU A 61 1.26 10.09 2.19
N LEU A 62 0.79 10.60 1.04
CA LEU A 62 1.54 10.51 -0.21
C LEU A 62 2.60 11.61 -0.18
N SER A 63 3.86 11.27 0.07
CA SER A 63 4.94 12.25 0.20
C SER A 63 5.48 12.69 -1.17
N LYS A 64 5.34 11.84 -2.19
CA LYS A 64 5.79 12.10 -3.57
C LYS A 64 4.91 11.38 -4.58
N GLY A 65 4.75 11.98 -5.75
CA GLY A 65 4.13 11.37 -6.93
C GLY A 65 2.62 11.55 -6.99
N ARG A 66 1.99 10.66 -7.77
CA ARG A 66 0.57 10.70 -8.09
C ARG A 66 0.05 9.28 -8.29
N VAL A 67 -0.97 8.92 -7.53
CA VAL A 67 -1.52 7.57 -7.48
C VAL A 67 -2.98 7.62 -7.90
N ARG A 68 -3.37 6.72 -8.81
CA ARG A 68 -4.77 6.46 -9.12
C ARG A 68 -5.25 5.28 -8.30
N LEU A 69 -6.39 5.44 -7.65
CA LEU A 69 -7.09 4.36 -6.99
C LEU A 69 -8.25 3.93 -7.87
N ARG A 70 -8.24 2.68 -8.31
CA ARG A 70 -9.44 2.07 -8.87
C ARG A 70 -10.29 1.54 -7.72
N THR A 71 -11.53 1.98 -7.64
CA THR A 71 -12.50 1.54 -6.62
C THR A 71 -13.76 1.03 -7.30
N LYS A 72 -14.71 0.49 -6.53
CA LYS A 72 -16.04 0.14 -7.05
C LYS A 72 -16.84 1.34 -7.55
N GLN A 73 -16.59 2.51 -6.97
CA GLN A 73 -17.34 3.74 -7.25
C GLN A 73 -16.73 4.52 -8.43
N GLY A 74 -15.54 4.12 -8.89
CA GLY A 74 -14.81 4.78 -9.97
C GLY A 74 -13.34 4.98 -9.62
N GLU A 75 -12.68 5.80 -10.43
CA GLU A 75 -11.29 6.16 -10.21
C GLU A 75 -11.18 7.42 -9.33
N GLU A 76 -10.26 7.39 -8.39
CA GLU A 76 -9.87 8.54 -7.57
C GLU A 76 -8.38 8.83 -7.73
N ILE A 77 -7.98 10.09 -7.54
CA ILE A 77 -6.57 10.51 -7.64
C ILE A 77 -6.10 11.00 -6.27
N CYS A 78 -4.94 10.51 -5.84
CA CYS A 78 -4.18 11.02 -4.71
C CYS A 78 -2.87 11.62 -5.22
N GLU A 79 -2.53 12.82 -4.75
CA GLU A 79 -1.38 13.62 -5.16
C GLU A 79 -0.46 13.94 -3.97
N ALA A 80 0.82 14.19 -4.26
CA ALA A 80 1.81 14.48 -3.24
C ALA A 80 1.38 15.61 -2.28
N GLY A 81 1.64 15.44 -0.99
CA GLY A 81 1.24 16.33 0.09
C GLY A 81 -0.13 16.02 0.68
N GLN A 82 -0.92 15.12 0.08
CA GLN A 82 -2.21 14.72 0.64
C GLN A 82 -2.06 13.63 1.70
N ALA A 83 -2.60 13.91 2.88
CA ALA A 83 -3.00 12.85 3.81
C ALA A 83 -4.25 12.17 3.24
N PHE A 84 -4.33 10.84 3.36
CA PHE A 84 -5.39 10.06 2.74
C PHE A 84 -6.00 9.05 3.70
N TYR A 85 -7.23 8.67 3.38
CA TYR A 85 -7.87 7.44 3.81
C TYR A 85 -8.31 6.67 2.58
N TRP A 86 -7.75 5.48 2.37
CA TRP A 86 -8.16 4.56 1.31
C TRP A 86 -8.96 3.43 1.98
N GLY A 87 -10.28 3.48 1.83
CA GLY A 87 -11.19 2.50 2.39
C GLY A 87 -11.11 1.13 1.69
N PRO A 88 -11.70 0.07 2.26
CA PRO A 88 -11.76 -1.25 1.61
C PRO A 88 -12.36 -1.16 0.20
N GLY A 89 -11.80 -1.91 -0.74
CA GLY A 89 -12.22 -1.91 -2.14
C GLY A 89 -11.47 -0.90 -2.99
N HIS A 90 -10.13 -0.92 -2.94
CA HIS A 90 -9.28 -0.10 -3.82
C HIS A 90 -8.11 -0.90 -4.43
N ALA A 91 -7.60 -0.43 -5.57
CA ALA A 91 -6.37 -0.93 -6.19
C ALA A 91 -5.53 0.27 -6.68
N PRO A 92 -4.32 0.50 -6.12
CA PRO A 92 -3.48 1.62 -6.51
C PRO A 92 -2.66 1.34 -7.78
N GLU A 93 -2.53 2.37 -8.61
CA GLU A 93 -1.68 2.44 -9.80
C GLU A 93 -0.85 3.73 -9.74
N MET A 94 0.48 3.60 -9.87
CA MET A 94 1.42 4.71 -9.78
C MET A 94 1.49 5.44 -11.13
N LEU A 95 0.92 6.65 -11.21
CA LEU A 95 0.99 7.47 -12.43
C LEU A 95 2.34 8.18 -12.59
N GLU A 96 3.06 8.31 -11.49
CA GLU A 96 4.41 8.86 -11.35
C GLU A 96 5.20 8.03 -10.34
N ASP A 97 6.53 8.20 -10.31
CA ASP A 97 7.35 7.66 -9.22
C ASP A 97 6.80 8.17 -7.88
N SER A 98 6.35 7.25 -7.04
CA SER A 98 5.54 7.57 -5.86
C SER A 98 6.17 7.02 -4.60
N GLU A 99 6.05 7.80 -3.52
CA GLU A 99 6.49 7.43 -2.18
C GLU A 99 5.39 7.78 -1.19
N PHE A 100 5.05 6.85 -0.30
CA PHE A 100 4.08 7.10 0.75
C PHE A 100 4.38 6.31 2.00
N VAL A 101 3.90 6.85 3.12
CA VAL A 101 3.78 6.14 4.38
C VAL A 101 2.31 5.93 4.66
N ASN A 102 1.93 4.72 5.06
CA ASN A 102 0.58 4.46 5.53
C ASN A 102 0.56 3.57 6.77
N PHE A 103 -0.61 3.49 7.37
CA PHE A 103 -0.92 2.79 8.60
C PHE A 103 -2.13 1.92 8.30
N SER A 104 -2.05 0.63 8.66
CA SER A 104 -3.11 -0.34 8.41
C SER A 104 -3.31 -1.29 9.60
N PRO A 105 -4.53 -1.78 9.88
CA PRO A 105 -4.75 -2.79 10.90
C PRO A 105 -3.97 -4.05 10.54
N THR A 106 -3.10 -4.51 11.44
CA THR A 106 -2.11 -5.57 11.17
C THR A 106 -2.78 -6.83 10.60
N GLU A 107 -3.83 -7.32 11.25
CA GLU A 107 -4.54 -8.54 10.83
C GLU A 107 -5.13 -8.42 9.42
N LYS A 108 -5.64 -7.23 9.05
CA LYS A 108 -6.23 -7.02 7.71
C LYS A 108 -5.15 -6.89 6.63
N LEU A 109 -4.02 -6.25 6.98
CA LEU A 109 -2.89 -6.13 6.08
C LEU A 109 -2.28 -7.50 5.80
N ASP A 110 -2.11 -8.33 6.82
CA ASP A 110 -1.53 -9.68 6.72
C ASP A 110 -2.31 -10.58 5.77
N VAL A 111 -3.65 -10.50 5.79
CA VAL A 111 -4.51 -11.22 4.83
C VAL A 111 -4.20 -10.81 3.39
N VAL A 112 -4.12 -9.50 3.11
CA VAL A 112 -3.85 -9.00 1.74
C VAL A 112 -2.43 -9.35 1.30
N LEU A 113 -1.43 -9.17 2.17
CA LEU A 113 -0.04 -9.49 1.85
C LEU A 113 0.17 -11.00 1.64
N SER A 114 -0.53 -11.85 2.40
CA SER A 114 -0.45 -13.31 2.21
C SER A 114 -1.03 -13.72 0.86
N HIS A 115 -2.18 -13.17 0.48
CA HIS A 115 -2.76 -13.37 -0.84
C HIS A 115 -1.82 -12.93 -1.96
N MET A 116 -1.26 -11.72 -1.88
CA MET A 116 -0.35 -11.20 -2.92
C MET A 116 0.90 -12.09 -3.09
N LYS A 117 1.43 -12.65 -2.00
CA LYS A 117 2.57 -13.58 -2.06
C LYS A 117 2.22 -14.87 -2.81
N GLU A 118 1.03 -15.41 -2.60
CA GLU A 118 0.55 -16.62 -3.28
C GLU A 118 0.35 -16.39 -4.79
N GLN A 119 0.06 -15.15 -5.24
CA GLN A 119 -0.07 -14.82 -6.67
C GLN A 119 1.28 -14.74 -7.40
N THR A 120 2.39 -14.63 -6.66
CA THR A 120 3.75 -14.53 -7.21
C THR A 120 4.53 -15.85 -7.19
N ALA A 121 3.94 -16.91 -6.65
CA ALA A 121 4.49 -18.27 -6.62
C ALA A 121 4.05 -19.08 -7.85
#